data_AF-A0A1J5MZN9-F1
#
_entry.id   AF-A0A1J5MZN9-F1
#
_cell.length_a   1.000
_cell.length_b   1.000
_cell.length_c   1.000
_cell.angle_alpha   90.00
_cell.angle_beta   90.00
_cell.angle_gamma   90.00
#
_symmetry.space_group_name_H-M   'P 1'
#
loop_
_entity.id
_entity.type
_entity.pdbx_description
1 polymer ?
#
loop_
_entity_poly.entity_id
_entity_poly.type
_entity_poly.pdbx_seq_one_letter_code
_entity_poly.pdbx_strand_id
1 'polypeptide(L)'
;MKKLLCLVVALIGVTTSVHASDAIKSAQPIHNMFDAMREHDGKKLLAQFAPNAMLQRAGKGGEVKTNDLAKFAGFVSKTDKYLDEKL
;
A
#
# COMPACT_ATOMS: atom_id res chain seq x y z
N MET A 1 -24.09 36.61 -30.82
CA MET A 1 -23.02 35.58 -30.77
C MET A 1 -22.20 35.59 -29.47
N LYS A 2 -21.90 36.75 -28.85
CA LYS A 2 -21.17 36.82 -27.57
C LYS A 2 -21.80 36.03 -26.39
N LYS A 3 -23.13 35.99 -26.30
CA LYS A 3 -23.86 35.23 -25.26
C LYS A 3 -23.79 33.70 -25.44
N LEU A 4 -23.64 33.23 -26.68
CA LEU A 4 -23.51 31.81 -27.02
C LEU A 4 -22.07 31.32 -26.77
N LEU A 5 -21.09 32.19 -26.98
CA LEU A 5 -19.67 31.92 -26.72
C LEU A 5 -19.36 31.73 -25.22
N CYS A 6 -20.04 32.48 -24.33
CA CYS A 6 -19.90 32.30 -22.87
C CYS A 6 -20.49 30.98 -22.37
N LEU A 7 -21.55 30.46 -23.00
CA LEU A 7 -22.19 29.21 -22.60
C LEU A 7 -21.33 27.99 -22.92
N VAL A 8 -20.59 28.03 -24.03
CA VAL A 8 -19.71 26.93 -24.47
C VAL A 8 -18.44 26.85 -23.62
N VAL A 9 -17.89 27.98 -23.16
CA VAL A 9 -16.71 28.00 -22.29
C VAL A 9 -17.04 27.53 -20.86
N ALA A 10 -18.25 27.77 -20.37
CA ALA A 10 -18.68 27.30 -19.05
C ALA A 10 -18.91 25.78 -18.98
N LEU A 11 -19.23 25.12 -20.10
CA LEU A 11 -19.53 23.69 -20.12
C LEU A 11 -18.26 22.79 -20.17
N ILE A 12 -17.11 23.35 -20.55
CA ILE A 12 -15.84 22.60 -20.68
C ILE A 12 -15.01 22.67 -19.38
N GLY A 13 -15.34 23.60 -18.47
CA GLY A 13 -14.58 23.83 -17.22
C GLY A 13 -14.98 22.97 -16.02
N VAL A 14 -16.02 22.14 -16.12
CA VAL A 14 -16.49 21.31 -15.01
C VAL A 14 -15.89 19.91 -15.10
N THR A 15 -14.79 19.77 -14.34
CA THR A 15 -14.37 18.56 -13.61
C THR A 15 -13.82 17.39 -14.41
N THR A 16 -12.59 17.54 -14.91
CA THR A 16 -11.61 16.47 -14.81
C THR A 16 -11.24 16.26 -13.33
N SER A 17 -12.12 15.61 -12.57
CA SER A 17 -11.76 15.07 -11.27
C SER A 17 -10.75 13.94 -11.50
N VAL A 18 -9.46 14.28 -11.35
CA VAL A 18 -8.35 13.35 -11.44
C VAL A 18 -8.62 12.17 -10.50
N HIS A 19 -8.82 10.98 -11.07
CA HIS A 19 -9.00 9.70 -10.36
C HIS A 19 -7.69 9.21 -9.69
N ALA A 20 -6.99 10.07 -8.96
CA ALA A 20 -5.83 9.68 -8.15
C ALA A 20 -6.22 8.92 -6.87
N SER A 21 -7.52 8.89 -6.52
CA SER A 21 -7.98 8.30 -5.25
C SER A 21 -7.83 6.78 -5.18
N ASP A 22 -7.97 6.07 -6.30
CA ASP A 22 -8.11 4.60 -6.26
C ASP A 22 -6.76 3.91 -6.15
N ALA A 23 -5.72 4.47 -6.79
CA ALA A 23 -4.33 4.02 -6.64
C ALA A 23 -3.79 4.30 -5.23
N ILE A 24 -4.14 5.43 -4.63
CA ILE A 24 -3.71 5.77 -3.26
C ILE A 24 -4.41 4.86 -2.23
N LYS A 25 -5.71 4.62 -2.39
CA LYS A 25 -6.47 3.75 -1.48
C LYS A 25 -6.04 2.28 -1.57
N SER A 26 -5.71 1.78 -2.76
CA SER A 26 -5.24 0.39 -2.92
C SER A 26 -3.85 0.16 -2.34
N ALA A 27 -3.01 1.22 -2.26
CA ALA A 27 -1.68 1.16 -1.65
C ALA A 27 -1.70 1.27 -0.11
N GLN A 28 -2.82 1.66 0.51
CA GLN A 28 -2.88 1.90 1.96
C GLN A 28 -2.44 0.68 2.81
N PRO A 29 -2.83 -0.57 2.51
CA PRO A 29 -2.34 -1.73 3.26
C PRO A 29 -0.82 -1.92 3.18
N ILE A 30 -0.20 -1.50 2.07
CA ILE A 30 1.25 -1.55 1.88
C ILE A 30 1.93 -0.52 2.79
N HIS A 31 1.44 0.72 2.83
CA HIS A 31 1.96 1.74 3.74
C HIS A 31 1.85 1.31 5.20
N ASN A 32 0.69 0.79 5.59
CA ASN A 32 0.45 0.28 6.95
C ASN A 32 1.39 -0.89 7.31
N MET A 33 1.74 -1.74 6.34
CA MET A 33 2.70 -2.83 6.54
C MET A 33 4.10 -2.27 6.86
N PHE A 34 4.56 -1.27 6.11
CA PHE A 34 5.84 -0.61 6.40
C PHE A 34 5.83 0.12 7.74
N ASP A 35 4.74 0.80 8.08
CA ASP A 35 4.57 1.45 9.39
C ASP A 35 4.64 0.42 10.53
N ALA A 36 3.95 -0.71 10.38
CA ALA A 36 4.01 -1.81 11.34
C ALA A 36 5.43 -2.36 11.54
N MET A 37 6.23 -2.42 10.46
CA MET A 37 7.62 -2.85 10.55
C MET A 37 8.51 -1.82 11.25
N ARG A 38 8.31 -0.52 11.00
CA ARG A 38 9.02 0.58 11.69
C ARG A 38 8.66 0.70 13.16
N GLU A 39 7.41 0.40 13.51
CA GLU A 39 6.89 0.43 14.88
C GLU A 39 7.11 -0.88 15.65
N HIS A 40 7.67 -1.91 15.00
CA HIS A 40 7.79 -3.26 15.58
C HIS A 40 6.45 -3.85 16.05
N ASP A 41 5.37 -3.58 15.33
CA ASP A 41 4.03 -4.08 15.65
C ASP A 41 3.61 -5.19 14.68
N GLY A 42 3.85 -6.45 15.08
CA GLY A 42 3.42 -7.60 14.30
C GLY A 42 1.90 -7.75 14.17
N LYS A 43 1.10 -7.24 15.12
CA LYS A 43 -0.36 -7.31 15.01
C LYS A 43 -0.86 -6.36 13.94
N LYS A 44 -0.33 -5.13 13.92
CA LYS A 44 -0.60 -4.14 12.86
C LYS A 44 -0.18 -4.66 11.49
N LEU A 45 0.93 -5.40 11.42
CA LEU A 45 1.39 -6.08 10.20
C LEU A 45 0.37 -7.13 9.73
N LEU A 46 -0.05 -8.05 10.61
CA LEU A 46 -1.00 -9.12 10.25
C LEU A 46 -2.34 -8.59 9.76
N ALA A 47 -2.80 -7.47 10.32
CA ALA A 47 -4.06 -6.86 9.93
C ALA A 47 -4.10 -6.40 8.45
N GLN A 48 -2.96 -6.30 7.78
CA GLN A 48 -2.90 -5.90 6.36
C GLN A 48 -3.09 -7.07 5.39
N PHE A 49 -3.17 -8.30 5.90
CA PHE A 49 -3.28 -9.51 5.07
C PHE A 49 -4.68 -10.12 5.15
N ALA A 50 -5.15 -10.62 4.00
CA ALA A 50 -6.37 -11.44 3.95
C ALA A 50 -6.16 -12.79 4.68
N PRO A 51 -7.23 -13.46 5.14
CA PRO A 51 -7.12 -14.73 5.86
C PRO A 51 -6.36 -15.85 5.12
N ASN A 52 -6.36 -15.81 3.79
CA ASN A 52 -5.68 -16.78 2.91
C ASN A 52 -4.43 -16.20 2.22
N ALA A 53 -3.89 -15.08 2.70
CA ALA A 53 -2.70 -14.49 2.11
C ALA A 53 -1.48 -15.38 2.29
N MET A 54 -0.59 -15.38 1.29
CA MET A 54 0.64 -16.15 1.30
C MET A 54 1.84 -15.20 1.34
N LEU A 55 2.77 -15.46 2.27
CA LEU A 55 4.07 -14.79 2.27
C LEU A 55 5.07 -15.67 1.53
N GLN A 56 5.54 -15.22 0.37
CA GLN A 56 6.50 -15.96 -0.44
C GLN A 56 7.75 -15.12 -0.72
N ARG A 57 8.90 -15.79 -0.81
CA ARG A 57 10.15 -15.16 -1.21
C ARG A 57 10.94 -16.05 -2.15
N ALA A 58 11.71 -15.43 -3.03
CA ALA A 58 12.73 -16.14 -3.78
C ALA A 58 13.87 -16.57 -2.85
N GLY A 59 14.31 -17.82 -3.01
CA GLY A 59 15.54 -18.34 -2.47
C GLY A 59 16.73 -18.08 -3.40
N LYS A 60 17.93 -18.52 -2.98
CA LYS A 60 19.18 -18.19 -3.69
C LYS A 60 19.29 -18.87 -5.05
N GLY A 61 18.57 -19.96 -5.27
CA GLY A 61 18.54 -20.71 -6.53
C GLY A 61 17.26 -20.50 -7.34
N GLY A 62 16.49 -19.45 -7.04
CA GLY A 62 15.20 -19.19 -7.70
C GLY A 62 14.05 -20.04 -7.17
N GLU A 63 14.27 -20.85 -6.13
CA GLU A 63 13.20 -21.61 -5.49
C GLU A 63 12.23 -20.70 -4.74
N VAL A 64 10.93 -21.00 -4.77
CA VAL A 64 9.92 -20.25 -4.00
C VAL A 64 9.84 -20.82 -2.59
N LYS A 65 10.08 -19.98 -1.58
CA LYS A 65 9.88 -20.32 -0.17
C LYS A 65 8.62 -19.64 0.34
N THR A 66 7.69 -20.45 0.82
CA THR A 66 6.49 -19.96 1.52
C THR A 66 6.79 -19.89 3.00
N ASN A 67 6.59 -18.71 3.59
CA ASN A 67 6.79 -18.45 5.00
C ASN A 67 5.43 -18.34 5.71
N ASP A 68 5.43 -18.74 6.98
CA ASP A 68 4.29 -18.53 7.87
C ASP A 68 4.21 -17.05 8.26
N LEU A 69 3.07 -16.44 7.96
CA LEU A 69 2.85 -15.01 8.17
C LEU A 69 2.80 -14.65 9.67
N ALA A 70 2.23 -15.51 10.51
CA ALA A 70 2.17 -15.30 11.95
C ALA A 70 3.57 -15.38 12.59
N LYS A 71 4.42 -16.31 12.12
CA LYS A 71 5.83 -16.36 12.53
C LYS A 71 6.60 -15.12 12.08
N PHE A 72 6.35 -14.63 10.87
CA PHE A 72 6.97 -13.40 10.38
C PHE A 72 6.55 -12.18 11.21
N ALA A 73 5.26 -12.04 11.53
CA ALA A 73 4.78 -10.99 12.43
C ALA A 73 5.38 -11.09 13.84
N GLY A 74 5.55 -12.32 14.36
CA GLY A 74 6.25 -12.58 15.61
C GLY A 74 7.73 -12.16 15.55
N PHE A 75 8.39 -12.28 14.40
CA PHE A 75 9.73 -11.77 14.18
C PHE A 75 9.75 -10.23 14.15
N VAL A 76 8.82 -9.58 13.44
CA VAL A 76 8.69 -8.11 13.38
C VAL A 76 8.49 -7.52 14.78
N SER A 77 7.74 -8.21 15.65
CA SER A 77 7.49 -7.76 17.02
C SER A 77 8.70 -7.85 17.95
N LYS A 78 9.77 -8.55 17.55
CA LYS A 78 10.93 -8.88 18.39
C LYS A 78 12.25 -8.37 17.82
N THR A 79 12.24 -7.84 16.60
CA THR A 79 13.46 -7.32 15.99
C THR A 79 13.73 -5.94 16.55
N ASP A 80 14.96 -5.66 16.98
CA ASP A 80 15.38 -4.31 17.40
C ASP A 80 15.97 -3.51 16.22
N LYS A 81 15.91 -4.08 15.01
CA LYS A 81 16.42 -3.44 13.79
C LYS A 81 15.38 -2.52 13.19
N TYR A 82 15.63 -1.22 13.27
CA TYR A 82 14.87 -0.22 12.53
C TYR A 82 15.17 -0.34 11.02
N LEU A 83 14.12 -0.56 10.24
CA LEU A 83 14.18 -0.50 8.78
C LEU A 83 13.98 0.95 8.37
N ASP A 84 15.04 1.76 8.48
CA ASP A 84 15.09 3.09 7.88
C ASP A 84 15.30 2.93 6.38
N GLU A 85 14.19 2.77 5.66
CA GLU A 85 14.18 2.91 4.21
C GLU A 85 14.33 4.41 3.91
N LYS A 86 15.57 4.86 3.68
CA LYS A 86 15.80 6.15 2.99
C LYS A 86 15.30 5.97 1.56
N LEU A 87 14.04 6.34 1.33
CA LEU A 87 13.44 6.51 0.01
C LEU A 87 14.13 7.64 -0.77
#